data_AF-A0A162J1F1-F1
#
_entry.id   AF-A0A162J1F1-F1
#
_cell.length_a   1.000
_cell.length_b   1.000
_cell.length_c   1.000
_cell.angle_alpha   90.00
_cell.angle_beta   90.00
_cell.angle_gamma   90.00
#
_symmetry.space_group_name_H-M   'P 1'
#
loop_
_entity.id
_entity.type
_entity.pdbx_description
1 polymer ?
#
loop_
_entity_poly.entity_id
_entity_poly.type
_entity_poly.pdbx_seq_one_letter_code
_entity_poly.pdbx_strand_id
1 'polypeptide(L)'
;MCCVEWFGRYQVGQRLASHFSDESASVLLAGDAGNTHSPKSAQGMNTAVHDSWNLAWKLNLAAGRFARPELMASYEEERRKVALDLVSFDYEHANQIANDDAVVLAENFLFNIRFISGVGVDYGTGILTQPYAINKEALLPYSEVAHPGGILPPAKVTRYIDANPIDVQLDISMLGQFRIYLFARDVLQSATFLESFCNSVSSRTSFVNALSAAATASYARQPRPVTAEDVYTRSERYLTASELFAFSLITSVPKSEFEVSDLPLLLQESRWTLYLDNVPEQDTHGMCYTEKWLGRLAVSEAAIITVRPDSYVESIVRWDAGLDESCHQAAKWLDAYYGGFLQLPQNATTQ
;
A
#
# COMPACT_ATOMS: atom_id res chain seq x y z
N MET A 1 21.89 -0.25 45.33
CA MET A 1 22.80 -0.90 44.35
C MET A 1 22.53 -0.21 43.02
N CYS A 2 23.40 0.70 42.56
CA CYS A 2 23.23 1.31 41.25
C CYS A 2 23.80 0.35 40.22
N CYS A 3 22.93 -0.31 39.48
CA CYS A 3 23.29 -1.14 38.34
C CYS A 3 23.36 -0.25 37.10
N VAL A 4 24.49 -0.33 36.38
CA VAL A 4 24.59 0.14 34.99
C VAL A 4 24.44 -1.10 34.12
N GLU A 5 23.31 -1.21 33.42
CA GLU A 5 23.03 -2.34 32.52
C GLU A 5 23.83 -2.24 31.22
N TRP A 6 23.96 -1.03 30.66
CA TRP A 6 24.77 -0.77 29.46
C TRP A 6 25.24 0.69 29.40
N PHE A 7 26.46 0.90 28.90
CA PHE A 7 26.95 2.22 28.48
C PHE A 7 27.83 2.08 27.23
N GLY A 8 27.83 3.09 26.38
CA GLY A 8 28.64 3.12 25.17
C GLY A 8 28.89 4.53 24.68
N ARG A 9 29.88 4.69 23.79
CA ARG A 9 30.18 5.97 23.15
C ARG A 9 29.74 5.91 21.70
N TYR A 10 28.64 6.57 21.37
CA TYR A 10 28.18 6.72 19.99
C TYR A 10 28.78 7.97 19.37
N GLN A 11 29.57 7.82 18.31
CA GLN A 11 30.15 8.95 17.59
C GLN A 11 29.22 9.33 16.43
N VAL A 12 28.66 10.53 16.50
CA VAL A 12 27.69 11.02 15.53
C VAL A 12 28.37 11.35 14.20
N GLY A 13 27.88 10.74 13.12
CA GLY A 13 28.23 11.08 11.75
C GLY A 13 27.03 10.82 10.84
N GLN A 14 26.69 11.79 10.00
CA GLN A 14 25.67 11.62 8.97
C GLN A 14 26.36 11.17 7.69
N ARG A 15 26.00 10.01 7.16
CA ARG A 15 26.54 9.47 5.89
C ARG A 15 25.45 8.81 5.09
N LEU A 16 25.55 8.92 3.78
CA LEU A 16 24.65 8.30 2.82
C LEU A 16 25.47 7.71 1.68
N ALA A 17 25.18 6.46 1.32
CA ALA A 17 25.75 5.82 0.15
C ALA A 17 25.25 6.51 -1.14
N SER A 18 26.14 6.67 -2.12
CA SER A 18 25.77 7.28 -3.40
C SER A 18 24.69 6.48 -4.13
N HIS A 19 24.73 5.14 -3.99
CA HIS A 19 23.80 4.19 -4.57
C HIS A 19 23.42 3.12 -3.53
N PHE A 20 22.18 2.67 -3.59
CA PHE A 20 21.61 1.62 -2.75
C PHE A 20 21.52 0.28 -3.50
N SER A 21 21.68 0.31 -4.82
CA SER A 21 21.72 -0.86 -5.70
C SER A 21 22.91 -0.75 -6.66
N ASP A 22 23.48 -1.88 -7.06
CA ASP A 22 24.30 -1.91 -8.27
C ASP A 22 23.41 -1.84 -9.53
N GLU A 23 24.03 -1.61 -10.70
CA GLU A 23 23.32 -1.46 -11.99
C GLU A 23 22.47 -2.68 -12.35
N SER A 24 22.86 -3.87 -11.88
CA SER A 24 22.15 -5.12 -12.17
C SER A 24 21.09 -5.49 -11.14
N ALA A 25 20.93 -4.70 -10.07
CA ALA A 25 20.08 -5.00 -8.92
C ALA A 25 20.34 -6.37 -8.26
N SER A 26 21.60 -6.81 -8.28
CA SER A 26 22.08 -8.05 -7.65
C SER A 26 22.61 -7.82 -6.24
N VAL A 27 23.11 -6.62 -5.95
CA VAL A 27 23.65 -6.22 -4.65
C VAL A 27 22.90 -4.99 -4.16
N LEU A 28 22.27 -5.12 -3.00
CA LEU A 28 21.40 -4.11 -2.41
C LEU A 28 21.91 -3.73 -1.01
N LEU A 29 21.87 -2.45 -0.69
CA LEU A 29 22.18 -1.90 0.64
C LEU A 29 20.89 -1.46 1.31
N ALA A 30 20.73 -1.79 2.60
CA ALA A 30 19.59 -1.38 3.43
C ALA A 30 20.05 -0.97 4.84
N GLY A 31 19.35 -0.02 5.46
CA GLY A 31 19.66 0.46 6.81
C GLY A 31 21.04 1.09 6.92
N ASP A 32 21.72 0.84 8.05
CA ASP A 32 23.03 1.42 8.39
C ASP A 32 24.14 1.16 7.34
N ALA A 33 23.97 0.16 6.47
CA ALA A 33 24.87 -0.07 5.34
C ALA A 33 24.75 1.00 4.24
N GLY A 34 23.55 1.55 4.05
CA GLY A 34 23.26 2.59 3.05
C GLY A 34 23.18 3.99 3.64
N ASN A 35 22.75 4.14 4.89
CA ASN A 35 22.54 5.45 5.51
C ASN A 35 22.78 5.42 7.03
N THR A 36 23.48 6.40 7.57
CA THR A 36 23.69 6.57 9.02
C THR A 36 23.40 8.01 9.41
N HIS A 37 22.72 8.21 10.55
CA HIS A 37 22.25 9.52 11.00
C HIS A 37 22.46 9.67 12.51
N SER A 38 22.26 10.88 13.03
CA SER A 38 22.31 11.12 14.47
C SER A 38 21.22 10.33 15.21
N PRO A 39 21.47 9.85 16.44
CA PRO A 39 20.45 9.20 17.26
C PRO A 39 19.38 10.18 17.75
N LYS A 40 19.58 11.50 17.58
CA LYS A 40 18.64 12.54 18.00
C LYS A 40 17.24 12.34 17.43
N SER A 41 17.14 11.83 16.21
CA SER A 41 15.86 11.62 15.52
C SER A 41 15.25 10.24 15.81
N ALA A 42 15.96 9.35 16.53
CA ALA A 42 15.55 7.98 16.86
C ALA A 42 15.10 7.12 15.64
N GLN A 43 15.63 7.40 14.45
CA GLN A 43 15.16 6.79 13.19
C GLN A 43 15.97 5.58 12.72
N GLY A 44 17.22 5.38 13.15
CA GLY A 44 18.13 4.39 12.53
C GLY A 44 17.53 2.99 12.33
N MET A 45 17.05 2.36 13.41
CA MET A 45 16.40 1.04 13.32
C MET A 45 15.10 1.09 12.52
N ASN A 46 14.27 2.12 12.70
CA ASN A 46 12.98 2.23 12.02
C ASN A 46 13.20 2.34 10.49
N THR A 47 14.10 3.21 10.05
CA THR A 47 14.46 3.37 8.64
C THR A 47 15.02 2.08 8.05
N ALA A 48 15.90 1.38 8.77
CA ALA A 48 16.46 0.10 8.33
C ALA A 48 15.39 -1.00 8.14
N VAL A 49 14.40 -1.06 9.05
CA VAL A 49 13.25 -1.96 8.91
C VAL A 49 12.41 -1.58 7.70
N HIS A 50 12.14 -0.29 7.48
CA HIS A 50 11.37 0.17 6.32
C HIS A 50 12.09 -0.04 4.98
N ASP A 51 13.41 0.10 4.93
CA ASP A 51 14.22 -0.24 3.74
C ASP A 51 14.06 -1.73 3.40
N SER A 52 14.18 -2.58 4.42
CA SER A 52 14.02 -4.04 4.27
C SER A 52 12.59 -4.43 3.90
N TRP A 53 11.59 -3.74 4.47
CA TRP A 53 10.17 -3.97 4.20
C TRP A 53 9.81 -3.62 2.75
N ASN A 54 10.33 -2.51 2.24
CA ASN A 54 10.18 -2.11 0.83
C ASN A 54 10.84 -3.15 -0.10
N LEU A 55 12.02 -3.68 0.26
CA LEU A 55 12.70 -4.70 -0.53
C LEU A 55 12.02 -6.06 -0.53
N ALA A 56 11.48 -6.49 0.61
CA ALA A 56 11.06 -7.87 0.83
C ALA A 56 10.08 -8.36 -0.25
N TRP A 57 9.06 -7.56 -0.57
CA TRP A 57 8.06 -7.93 -1.58
C TRP A 57 8.60 -7.83 -3.01
N LYS A 58 9.45 -6.83 -3.30
CA LYS A 58 10.11 -6.66 -4.62
C LYS A 58 11.02 -7.85 -4.92
N LEU A 59 11.81 -8.28 -3.92
CA LEU A 59 12.66 -9.46 -4.00
C LEU A 59 11.86 -10.75 -4.16
N ASN A 60 10.73 -10.89 -3.46
CA ASN A 60 9.84 -12.04 -3.64
C ASN A 60 9.34 -12.14 -5.10
N LEU A 61 8.92 -11.02 -5.69
CA LEU A 61 8.48 -10.98 -7.08
C LEU A 61 9.64 -11.20 -8.06
N ALA A 62 10.84 -10.67 -7.77
CA ALA A 62 12.02 -10.89 -8.60
C ALA A 62 12.47 -12.37 -8.57
N ALA A 63 12.50 -13.00 -7.40
CA ALA A 63 12.81 -14.42 -7.25
C ALA A 63 11.78 -15.29 -7.98
N GLY A 64 10.50 -14.93 -7.93
CA GLY A 64 9.43 -15.57 -8.70
C GLY A 64 9.39 -15.23 -10.19
N ARG A 65 10.32 -14.39 -10.68
CA ARG A 65 10.38 -13.87 -12.07
C ARG A 65 9.16 -13.07 -12.52
N PHE A 66 8.41 -12.52 -11.58
CA PHE A 66 7.29 -11.60 -11.83
C PHE A 66 7.75 -10.15 -11.96
N ALA A 67 8.89 -9.79 -11.36
CA ALA A 67 9.41 -8.42 -11.42
C ALA A 67 10.04 -8.11 -12.78
N ARG A 68 9.75 -6.92 -13.31
CA ARG A 68 10.59 -6.29 -14.35
C ARG A 68 11.75 -5.51 -13.71
N PRO A 69 12.81 -5.16 -14.46
CA PRO A 69 13.93 -4.37 -13.94
C PRO A 69 13.48 -3.04 -13.29
N GLU A 70 12.45 -2.40 -13.84
CA GLU A 70 11.89 -1.15 -13.33
C GLU A 70 11.36 -1.30 -11.89
N LEU A 71 10.83 -2.48 -11.53
CA LEU A 71 10.38 -2.72 -10.15
C LEU A 71 11.55 -2.69 -9.17
N MET A 72 12.69 -3.30 -9.53
CA MET A 72 13.86 -3.31 -8.65
C MET A 72 14.53 -1.94 -8.59
N ALA A 73 14.60 -1.21 -9.73
CA ALA A 73 15.13 0.15 -9.77
C ALA A 73 14.38 1.11 -8.84
N SER A 74 13.06 0.91 -8.68
CA SER A 74 12.24 1.74 -7.78
C SER A 74 12.69 1.69 -6.31
N TYR A 75 13.42 0.67 -5.86
CA TYR A 75 13.93 0.60 -4.49
C TYR A 75 14.87 1.77 -4.17
N GLU A 76 15.86 2.00 -5.04
CA GLU A 76 16.82 3.08 -4.85
C GLU A 76 16.12 4.44 -4.97
N GLU A 77 15.27 4.63 -5.97
CA GLU A 77 14.52 5.87 -6.19
C GLU A 77 13.69 6.27 -4.95
N GLU A 78 13.01 5.30 -4.34
CA GLU A 78 12.17 5.51 -3.17
C GLU A 78 12.99 5.71 -1.89
N ARG A 79 13.88 4.77 -1.57
CA ARG A 79 14.50 4.70 -0.24
C ARG A 79 15.71 5.61 -0.09
N ARG A 80 16.44 5.88 -1.16
CA ARG A 80 17.52 6.87 -1.14
C ARG A 80 16.97 8.28 -0.95
N LYS A 81 15.82 8.60 -1.56
CA LYS A 81 15.13 9.88 -1.31
C LYS A 81 14.75 10.03 0.15
N VAL A 82 14.12 9.01 0.75
CA VAL A 82 13.76 9.04 2.18
C VAL A 82 14.98 9.23 3.08
N ALA A 83 16.09 8.55 2.77
CA ALA A 83 17.33 8.72 3.51
C ALA A 83 17.94 10.13 3.36
N LEU A 84 17.85 10.75 2.17
CA LEU A 84 18.25 12.15 1.96
C LEU A 84 17.38 13.13 2.76
N ASP A 85 16.07 12.92 2.74
CA ASP A 85 15.11 13.73 3.49
C ASP A 85 15.38 13.61 5.00
N LEU A 86 15.74 12.40 5.48
CA LEU A 86 16.14 12.16 6.87
C LEU A 86 17.43 12.87 7.27
N VAL A 87 18.48 12.81 6.44
CA VAL A 87 19.73 13.56 6.68
C VAL A 87 19.45 15.05 6.78
N SER A 88 18.64 15.57 5.86
CA SER A 88 18.33 17.00 5.77
C SER A 88 17.58 17.47 7.02
N PHE A 89 16.54 16.72 7.42
CA PHE A 89 15.81 16.96 8.66
C PHE A 89 16.73 16.92 9.89
N ASP A 90 17.55 15.88 10.03
CA ASP A 90 18.43 15.69 11.19
C ASP A 90 19.49 16.80 11.28
N TYR A 91 19.98 17.31 10.15
CA TYR A 91 20.89 18.44 10.08
C TYR A 91 20.24 19.75 10.56
N GLU A 92 19.05 20.09 10.05
CA GLU A 92 18.31 21.28 10.47
C GLU A 92 17.95 21.22 11.96
N HIS A 93 17.47 20.06 12.41
CA HIS A 93 17.09 19.82 13.79
C HIS A 93 18.29 19.94 14.75
N ALA A 94 19.44 19.38 14.39
CA ALA A 94 20.65 19.48 15.19
C ALA A 94 21.16 20.92 15.33
N ASN A 95 21.07 21.73 14.28
CA ASN A 95 21.47 23.14 14.29
C ASN A 95 20.54 23.99 15.16
N GLN A 96 19.23 23.74 15.13
CA GLN A 96 18.27 24.47 15.95
C GLN A 96 18.45 24.18 17.45
N ILE A 97 18.70 22.93 17.83
CA ILE A 97 19.05 22.57 19.22
C ILE A 97 20.31 23.31 19.68
N ALA A 98 21.31 23.45 18.81
CA ALA A 98 22.54 24.16 19.16
C ALA A 98 22.33 25.67 19.36
N ASN A 99 21.29 26.25 18.75
CA ASN A 99 20.95 27.67 18.83
C ASN A 99 19.98 28.02 19.97
N ASP A 100 19.49 27.03 20.74
CA ASP A 100 18.62 27.18 21.92
C ASP A 100 17.29 27.96 21.65
N ASP A 101 16.77 27.89 20.42
CA ASP A 101 15.49 28.49 20.05
C ASP A 101 14.34 27.49 20.20
N ALA A 102 13.68 27.52 21.37
CA ALA A 102 12.62 26.59 21.72
C ALA A 102 11.35 26.71 20.84
N VAL A 103 11.06 27.89 20.28
CA VAL A 103 9.85 28.12 19.46
C VAL A 103 10.03 27.47 18.10
N VAL A 104 11.15 27.77 17.44
CA VAL A 104 11.48 27.20 16.12
C VAL A 104 11.64 25.68 16.22
N LEU A 105 12.23 25.19 17.32
CA LEU A 105 12.33 23.75 17.55
C LEU A 105 10.96 23.07 17.65
N ALA A 106 10.01 23.68 18.37
CA ALA A 106 8.64 23.17 18.48
C ALA A 106 7.90 23.18 17.14
N GLU A 107 8.03 24.24 16.34
CA GLU A 107 7.45 24.32 15.00
C GLU A 107 8.05 23.25 14.07
N ASN A 108 9.37 23.03 14.14
CA ASN A 108 10.04 22.02 13.33
C ASN A 108 9.62 20.60 13.72
N PHE A 109 9.41 20.34 15.02
CA PHE A 109 8.84 19.07 15.50
C PHE A 109 7.43 18.85 14.98
N LEU A 110 6.56 19.86 15.06
CA LEU A 110 5.18 19.76 14.58
C LEU A 110 5.12 19.52 13.08
N PHE A 111 5.98 20.19 12.31
CA PHE A 111 6.06 20.00 10.87
C PHE A 111 6.51 18.58 10.48
N ASN A 112 7.46 18.01 11.22
CA ASN A 112 8.06 16.70 10.91
C ASN A 112 7.46 15.53 11.69
N ILE A 113 6.41 15.75 12.49
CA ILE A 113 5.88 14.71 13.38
C ILE A 113 5.52 13.41 12.66
N ARG A 114 4.90 13.53 11.47
CA ARG A 114 4.54 12.37 10.65
C ARG A 114 5.77 11.62 10.13
N PHE A 115 6.80 12.36 9.72
CA PHE A 115 8.04 11.79 9.26
C PHE A 115 8.76 11.04 10.39
N ILE A 116 8.85 11.66 11.57
CA ILE A 116 9.45 11.07 12.78
C ILE A 116 8.66 9.84 13.25
N SER A 117 7.33 9.84 13.12
CA SER A 117 6.51 8.68 13.49
C SER A 117 6.51 7.57 12.43
N GLY A 118 7.23 7.72 11.32
CA GLY A 118 7.36 6.70 10.26
C GLY A 118 6.15 6.58 9.33
N VAL A 119 5.15 7.47 9.44
CA VAL A 119 3.90 7.44 8.65
C VAL A 119 3.78 8.59 7.65
N GLY A 120 4.77 9.48 7.63
CA GLY A 120 4.84 10.66 6.76
C GLY A 120 5.83 10.53 5.63
N VAL A 121 6.22 9.30 5.26
CA VAL A 121 6.97 9.07 4.03
C VAL A 121 6.01 9.13 2.87
N ASP A 122 6.30 10.02 1.93
CA ASP A 122 5.57 10.15 0.68
C ASP A 122 6.52 9.90 -0.50
N TYR A 123 6.27 8.81 -1.23
CA TYR A 123 7.03 8.52 -2.45
C TYR A 123 6.63 9.47 -3.57
N GLY A 124 7.63 9.94 -4.32
CA GLY A 124 7.39 10.76 -5.50
C GLY A 124 6.74 9.95 -6.62
N THR A 125 6.17 10.66 -7.59
CA THR A 125 5.68 10.06 -8.84
C THR A 125 6.75 9.24 -9.52
N GLY A 126 6.40 8.03 -9.96
CA GLY A 126 7.31 7.10 -10.61
C GLY A 126 6.56 5.95 -11.29
N ILE A 127 7.25 4.82 -11.49
CA ILE A 127 6.64 3.64 -12.12
C ILE A 127 5.53 3.01 -11.26
N LEU A 128 5.68 3.06 -9.92
CA LEU A 128 4.69 2.55 -8.96
C LEU A 128 3.70 3.64 -8.52
N THR A 129 4.16 4.86 -8.31
CA THR A 129 3.31 5.95 -7.80
C THR A 129 2.79 6.80 -8.96
N GLN A 130 1.50 6.72 -9.26
CA GLN A 130 0.88 7.50 -10.33
C GLN A 130 0.67 8.97 -9.93
N PRO A 131 0.73 9.92 -10.89
CA PRO A 131 0.41 11.31 -10.63
C PRO A 131 -1.04 11.45 -10.14
N TYR A 132 -1.25 12.30 -9.14
CA TYR A 132 -2.57 12.57 -8.60
C TYR A 132 -2.76 14.08 -8.38
N ALA A 133 -3.86 14.61 -8.90
CA ALA A 133 -4.22 16.01 -8.73
C ALA A 133 -4.83 16.21 -7.33
N ILE A 134 -3.99 16.38 -6.33
CA ILE A 134 -4.43 16.70 -4.97
C ILE A 134 -4.76 18.20 -4.93
N ASN A 135 -5.91 18.57 -4.36
CA ASN A 135 -6.09 19.95 -3.92
C ASN A 135 -5.03 20.23 -2.85
N LYS A 136 -4.07 21.14 -3.09
CA LYS A 136 -2.93 21.40 -2.21
C LYS A 136 -3.30 21.73 -0.77
N GLU A 137 -4.55 22.16 -0.50
CA GLU A 137 -5.09 22.34 0.85
C GLU A 137 -5.22 21.02 1.63
N ALA A 138 -5.38 19.90 0.95
CA ALA A 138 -5.36 18.54 1.50
C ALA A 138 -3.93 17.95 1.62
N LEU A 139 -2.88 18.76 1.54
CA LEU A 139 -1.49 18.37 1.84
C LEU A 139 -0.93 19.11 3.06
N LEU A 140 -1.79 19.76 3.85
CA LEU A 140 -1.37 20.31 5.13
C LEU A 140 -0.76 19.20 6.01
N PRO A 141 0.15 19.52 6.94
CA PRO A 141 0.84 18.54 7.79
C PRO A 141 -0.10 17.64 8.63
N TYR A 142 -1.40 17.96 8.66
CA TYR A 142 -2.47 17.22 9.34
C TYR A 142 -3.44 16.50 8.38
N SER A 143 -3.21 16.52 7.07
CA SER A 143 -4.15 15.94 6.11
C SER A 143 -4.12 14.41 6.13
N GLU A 144 -5.20 13.82 6.63
CA GLU A 144 -5.44 12.37 6.67
C GLU A 144 -6.17 11.87 5.42
N VAL A 145 -5.88 12.46 4.25
CA VAL A 145 -6.49 12.04 2.99
C VAL A 145 -5.58 11.02 2.31
N ALA A 146 -6.19 9.95 1.79
CA ALA A 146 -5.45 8.97 1.01
C ALA A 146 -4.93 9.60 -0.28
N HIS A 147 -3.67 9.37 -0.60
CA HIS A 147 -3.06 9.88 -1.81
C HIS A 147 -1.92 8.96 -2.27
N PRO A 148 -1.65 8.87 -3.59
CA PRO A 148 -0.52 8.12 -4.09
C PRO A 148 0.81 8.57 -3.50
N GLY A 149 1.64 7.61 -3.13
CA GLY A 149 2.94 7.84 -2.51
C GLY A 149 2.90 7.76 -0.98
N GLY A 150 1.76 7.99 -0.35
CA GLY A 150 1.57 7.88 1.09
C GLY A 150 0.96 6.54 1.52
N ILE A 151 0.84 6.32 2.82
CA ILE A 151 0.10 5.17 3.38
C ILE A 151 -1.41 5.47 3.48
N LEU A 152 -2.21 4.42 3.60
CA LEU A 152 -3.65 4.55 3.84
C LEU A 152 -3.92 5.14 5.24
N PRO A 153 -4.70 6.24 5.33
CA PRO A 153 -5.14 6.78 6.61
C PRO A 153 -6.02 5.77 7.36
N PRO A 154 -5.95 5.70 8.70
CA PRO A 154 -6.82 4.82 9.47
C PRO A 154 -8.30 5.08 9.18
N ALA A 155 -9.07 4.02 8.98
CA ALA A 155 -10.50 4.17 8.75
C ALA A 155 -11.30 2.94 9.21
N LYS A 156 -12.44 3.20 9.83
CA LYS A 156 -13.34 2.17 10.35
C LYS A 156 -14.45 1.81 9.36
N VAL A 157 -14.66 0.51 9.18
CA VAL A 157 -15.76 -0.08 8.39
C VAL A 157 -16.28 -1.33 9.07
N THR A 158 -17.45 -1.80 8.68
CA THR A 158 -17.97 -3.09 9.12
C THR A 158 -17.65 -4.16 8.08
N ARG A 159 -16.98 -5.26 8.46
CA ARG A 159 -16.81 -6.40 7.55
C ARG A 159 -18.16 -7.09 7.33
N TYR A 160 -18.52 -7.32 6.07
CA TYR A 160 -19.86 -7.79 5.70
C TYR A 160 -20.21 -9.14 6.33
N ILE A 161 -19.27 -10.10 6.28
CA ILE A 161 -19.54 -11.51 6.58
C ILE A 161 -19.91 -11.76 8.05
N ASP A 162 -19.27 -11.04 8.98
CA ASP A 162 -19.38 -11.25 10.43
C ASP A 162 -19.90 -10.03 11.19
N ALA A 163 -20.17 -8.92 10.47
CA ALA A 163 -20.58 -7.64 11.04
C ALA A 163 -19.59 -7.04 12.06
N ASN A 164 -18.31 -7.43 11.99
CA ASN A 164 -17.30 -6.92 12.90
C ASN A 164 -16.78 -5.54 12.42
N PRO A 165 -16.76 -4.50 13.28
CA PRO A 165 -16.07 -3.26 12.99
C PRO A 165 -14.56 -3.47 12.98
N ILE A 166 -13.90 -3.08 11.89
CA ILE A 166 -12.46 -3.29 11.69
C ILE A 166 -11.78 -2.03 11.16
N ASP A 167 -10.46 -1.98 11.32
CA ASP A 167 -9.59 -0.99 10.68
C ASP A 167 -9.19 -1.51 9.30
N VAL A 168 -9.81 -0.97 8.24
CA VAL A 168 -9.73 -1.56 6.89
C VAL A 168 -8.32 -1.60 6.33
N GLN A 169 -7.49 -0.60 6.67
CA GLN A 169 -6.10 -0.54 6.25
C GLN A 169 -5.22 -1.66 6.84
N LEU A 170 -5.69 -2.32 7.91
CA LEU A 170 -4.99 -3.40 8.60
C LEU A 170 -5.64 -4.78 8.40
N ASP A 171 -6.82 -4.85 7.78
CA ASP A 171 -7.61 -6.08 7.72
C ASP A 171 -6.92 -7.19 6.94
N ILE A 172 -6.42 -6.83 5.77
CA ILE A 172 -5.77 -7.77 4.86
C ILE A 172 -4.32 -7.96 5.33
N SER A 173 -4.05 -9.18 5.81
CA SER A 173 -2.71 -9.61 6.23
C SER A 173 -1.65 -9.32 5.16
N MET A 174 -0.42 -9.04 5.60
CA MET A 174 0.71 -8.73 4.71
C MET A 174 1.27 -9.99 4.04
N LEU A 175 0.54 -10.54 3.06
CA LEU A 175 0.86 -11.80 2.37
C LEU A 175 1.70 -11.63 1.09
N GLY A 176 2.19 -10.42 0.83
CA GLY A 176 2.90 -10.10 -0.41
C GLY A 176 1.98 -9.79 -1.60
N GLN A 177 0.67 -9.64 -1.36
CA GLN A 177 -0.33 -9.30 -2.38
C GLN A 177 -0.45 -7.79 -2.59
N PHE A 178 -0.73 -7.38 -3.83
CA PHE A 178 -1.27 -6.05 -4.10
C PHE A 178 -2.74 -6.03 -3.71
N ARG A 179 -3.21 -4.92 -3.13
CA ARG A 179 -4.60 -4.75 -2.72
C ARG A 179 -5.29 -3.81 -3.70
N ILE A 180 -6.43 -4.24 -4.20
CA ILE A 180 -7.27 -3.50 -5.15
C ILE A 180 -8.60 -3.23 -4.45
N TYR A 181 -8.76 -2.01 -3.95
CA TYR A 181 -9.99 -1.57 -3.31
C TYR A 181 -10.92 -0.97 -4.36
N LEU A 182 -12.03 -1.65 -4.62
CA LEU A 182 -13.14 -1.17 -5.44
C LEU A 182 -14.14 -0.44 -4.54
N PHE A 183 -14.53 0.76 -4.95
CA PHE A 183 -15.50 1.58 -4.26
C PHE A 183 -16.71 1.75 -5.16
N ALA A 184 -17.86 1.35 -4.64
CA ALA A 184 -19.15 1.58 -5.26
C ALA A 184 -20.12 1.99 -4.15
N ARG A 185 -20.44 3.28 -4.08
CA ARG A 185 -21.31 3.82 -3.02
C ARG A 185 -22.64 3.07 -2.96
N ASP A 186 -23.21 2.79 -4.13
CA ASP A 186 -24.39 1.96 -4.33
C ASP A 186 -24.02 0.78 -5.26
N VAL A 187 -23.88 -0.41 -4.69
CA VAL A 187 -23.54 -1.63 -5.43
C VAL A 187 -24.67 -2.09 -6.36
N LEU A 188 -25.92 -1.76 -6.05
CA LEU A 188 -27.08 -2.13 -6.88
C LEU A 188 -27.11 -1.25 -8.14
N GLN A 189 -26.86 0.05 -8.00
CA GLN A 189 -26.76 0.96 -9.15
C GLN A 189 -25.49 0.71 -9.97
N SER A 190 -24.40 0.30 -9.32
CA SER A 190 -23.11 0.00 -9.98
C SER A 190 -22.99 -1.46 -10.45
N ALA A 191 -24.06 -2.26 -10.39
CA ALA A 191 -24.00 -3.70 -10.64
C ALA A 191 -23.43 -4.03 -12.02
N THR A 192 -23.89 -3.36 -13.08
CA THR A 192 -23.39 -3.56 -14.46
C THR A 192 -21.91 -3.23 -14.59
N PHE A 193 -21.45 -2.16 -13.93
CA PHE A 193 -20.04 -1.76 -13.92
C PHE A 193 -19.19 -2.82 -13.21
N LEU A 194 -19.62 -3.26 -12.03
CA LEU A 194 -18.92 -4.28 -11.23
C LEU A 194 -18.85 -5.61 -11.98
N GLU A 195 -19.95 -6.04 -12.58
CA GLU A 195 -20.02 -7.29 -13.36
C GLU A 195 -19.09 -7.24 -14.57
N SER A 196 -19.17 -6.18 -15.37
CA SER A 196 -18.36 -6.03 -16.57
C SER A 196 -16.86 -5.86 -16.25
N PHE A 197 -16.53 -5.11 -15.19
CA PHE A 197 -15.16 -4.98 -14.69
C PHE A 197 -14.60 -6.33 -14.22
N CYS A 198 -15.33 -7.05 -13.37
CA CYS A 198 -14.88 -8.34 -12.83
C CYS A 198 -14.75 -9.38 -13.95
N ASN A 199 -15.67 -9.42 -14.90
CA ASN A 199 -15.59 -10.30 -16.07
C ASN A 199 -14.39 -9.95 -16.96
N SER A 200 -14.09 -8.67 -17.15
CA SER A 200 -12.94 -8.21 -17.92
C SER A 200 -11.62 -8.58 -17.24
N VAL A 201 -11.50 -8.33 -15.94
CA VAL A 201 -10.32 -8.70 -15.12
C VAL A 201 -10.16 -10.21 -15.02
N SER A 202 -11.24 -10.99 -15.04
CA SER A 202 -11.19 -12.46 -15.01
C SER A 202 -11.05 -13.09 -16.41
N SER A 203 -11.02 -12.27 -17.47
CA SER A 203 -10.94 -12.75 -18.86
C SER A 203 -9.57 -13.36 -19.16
N ARG A 204 -9.50 -14.27 -20.13
CA ARG A 204 -8.22 -14.88 -20.56
C ARG A 204 -7.25 -13.90 -21.20
N THR A 205 -7.74 -12.74 -21.63
CA THR A 205 -6.95 -11.67 -22.24
C THR A 205 -6.41 -10.68 -21.20
N SER A 206 -6.90 -10.72 -19.96
CA SER A 206 -6.41 -9.83 -18.91
C SER A 206 -5.02 -10.24 -18.44
N PHE A 207 -4.15 -9.25 -18.31
CA PHE A 207 -2.80 -9.41 -17.77
C PHE A 207 -2.84 -9.73 -16.27
N VAL A 208 -3.71 -9.07 -15.50
CA VAL A 208 -3.93 -9.35 -14.07
C VAL A 208 -4.40 -10.79 -13.84
N ASN A 209 -5.28 -11.32 -14.71
CA ASN A 209 -5.68 -12.73 -14.65
C ASN A 209 -4.50 -13.67 -14.94
N ALA A 210 -3.73 -13.38 -16.00
CA ALA A 210 -2.57 -14.18 -16.38
C ALA A 210 -1.52 -14.21 -15.26
N LEU A 211 -1.27 -13.07 -14.61
CA LEU A 211 -0.40 -12.96 -13.44
C LEU A 211 -0.93 -13.80 -12.27
N SER A 212 -2.23 -13.72 -11.99
CA SER A 212 -2.87 -14.52 -10.92
C SER A 212 -2.70 -16.02 -11.17
N ALA A 213 -2.96 -16.49 -12.40
CA ALA A 213 -2.77 -17.89 -12.77
C ALA A 213 -1.30 -18.33 -12.66
N ALA A 214 -0.36 -17.49 -13.07
CA ALA A 214 1.07 -17.76 -12.93
C ALA A 214 1.51 -17.79 -11.46
N ALA A 215 0.98 -16.88 -10.62
CA ALA A 215 1.24 -16.87 -9.18
C ALA A 215 0.71 -18.14 -8.51
N THR A 216 -0.52 -18.57 -8.83
CA THR A 216 -1.09 -19.84 -8.35
C THR A 216 -0.19 -21.02 -8.73
N ALA A 217 0.29 -21.09 -9.98
CA ALA A 217 1.23 -22.13 -10.40
C ALA A 217 2.58 -22.06 -9.67
N SER A 218 3.04 -20.86 -9.31
CA SER A 218 4.26 -20.64 -8.53
C SER A 218 4.11 -21.13 -7.09
N TYR A 219 3.06 -20.70 -6.38
CA TYR A 219 2.80 -21.11 -5.00
C TYR A 219 2.37 -22.58 -4.89
N ALA A 220 1.85 -23.20 -5.96
CA ALA A 220 1.66 -24.65 -5.99
C ALA A 220 2.99 -25.42 -5.98
N ARG A 221 4.06 -24.87 -6.59
CA ARG A 221 5.41 -25.46 -6.55
C ARG A 221 6.14 -25.16 -5.25
N GLN A 222 5.99 -23.94 -4.74
CA GLN A 222 6.60 -23.51 -3.48
C GLN A 222 5.53 -22.84 -2.60
N PRO A 223 4.77 -23.65 -1.83
CA PRO A 223 3.74 -23.13 -0.95
C PRO A 223 4.31 -22.21 0.13
N ARG A 224 3.46 -21.33 0.65
CA ARG A 224 3.79 -20.51 1.81
C ARG A 224 4.08 -21.43 3.01
N PRO A 225 5.11 -21.15 3.81
CA PRO A 225 5.34 -21.87 5.04
C PRO A 225 4.14 -21.65 5.98
N VAL A 226 3.67 -22.73 6.59
CA VAL A 226 2.56 -22.69 7.56
C VAL A 226 3.12 -22.73 8.97
N THR A 227 2.61 -21.86 9.84
CA THR A 227 2.95 -21.81 11.25
C THR A 227 1.73 -22.12 12.13
N ALA A 228 1.97 -22.50 13.39
CA ALA A 228 0.87 -22.72 14.34
C ALA A 228 0.06 -21.45 14.63
N GLU A 229 0.66 -20.27 14.43
CA GLU A 229 0.02 -18.96 14.66
C GLU A 229 -0.97 -18.60 13.54
N ASP A 230 -0.88 -19.24 12.36
CA ASP A 230 -1.77 -18.97 11.23
C ASP A 230 -3.24 -19.28 11.53
N VAL A 231 -3.52 -20.09 12.57
CA VAL A 231 -4.87 -20.33 13.08
C VAL A 231 -5.55 -19.04 13.56
N TYR A 232 -4.77 -18.05 14.02
CA TYR A 232 -5.29 -16.76 14.50
C TYR A 232 -5.39 -15.73 13.38
N THR A 233 -4.48 -15.73 12.42
CA THR A 233 -4.47 -14.77 11.31
C THR A 233 -5.42 -15.18 10.17
N ARG A 234 -5.62 -16.49 9.97
CA ARG A 234 -6.55 -17.06 8.96
C ARG A 234 -6.28 -16.50 7.56
N SER A 235 -5.01 -16.52 7.15
CA SER A 235 -4.52 -15.92 5.90
C SER A 235 -5.20 -16.47 4.65
N GLU A 236 -5.70 -17.71 4.67
CA GLU A 236 -6.40 -18.34 3.56
C GLU A 236 -7.67 -17.59 3.12
N ARG A 237 -8.24 -16.75 4.00
CA ARG A 237 -9.38 -15.88 3.70
C ARG A 237 -9.09 -14.88 2.58
N TYR A 238 -7.83 -14.49 2.42
CA TYR A 238 -7.40 -13.43 1.51
C TYR A 238 -6.75 -13.96 0.22
N LEU A 239 -6.57 -15.28 0.11
CA LEU A 239 -5.88 -15.93 -1.02
C LEU A 239 -6.83 -16.58 -2.03
N THR A 240 -8.15 -16.56 -1.76
CA THR A 240 -9.13 -17.35 -2.54
C THR A 240 -9.24 -16.90 -4.00
N ALA A 241 -9.26 -15.59 -4.26
CA ALA A 241 -9.37 -15.05 -5.62
C ALA A 241 -8.03 -15.04 -6.38
N SER A 242 -6.92 -14.73 -5.69
CA SER A 242 -5.58 -14.71 -6.28
C SER A 242 -4.50 -14.71 -5.21
N GLU A 243 -3.38 -15.39 -5.49
CA GLU A 243 -2.18 -15.37 -4.64
C GLU A 243 -1.38 -14.06 -4.74
N LEU A 244 -1.67 -13.22 -5.75
CA LEU A 244 -0.93 -11.99 -6.02
C LEU A 244 -1.77 -10.72 -5.81
N PHE A 245 -3.10 -10.83 -5.95
CA PHE A 245 -4.01 -9.69 -5.80
C PHE A 245 -5.10 -10.01 -4.78
N ALA A 246 -5.35 -9.08 -3.87
CA ALA A 246 -6.50 -9.09 -2.99
C ALA A 246 -7.52 -8.06 -3.49
N PHE A 247 -8.64 -8.53 -4.02
CA PHE A 247 -9.74 -7.67 -4.44
C PHE A 247 -10.64 -7.38 -3.25
N SER A 248 -11.03 -6.12 -3.09
CA SER A 248 -11.93 -5.69 -2.00
C SER A 248 -13.05 -4.85 -2.58
N LEU A 249 -14.24 -4.94 -2.00
CA LEU A 249 -15.37 -4.08 -2.37
C LEU A 249 -15.85 -3.32 -1.14
N ILE A 250 -16.09 -2.03 -1.31
CA ILE A 250 -16.58 -1.15 -0.26
C ILE A 250 -17.80 -0.39 -0.75
N THR A 251 -18.85 -0.42 0.06
CA THR A 251 -20.15 0.16 -0.28
C THR A 251 -20.84 0.75 0.94
N SER A 252 -21.74 1.71 0.69
CA SER A 252 -22.61 2.29 1.73
C SER A 252 -24.01 1.65 1.74
N VAL A 253 -24.28 0.68 0.86
CA VAL A 253 -25.57 -0.04 0.84
C VAL A 253 -25.70 -0.87 2.12
N PRO A 254 -26.84 -0.78 2.84
CA PRO A 254 -27.07 -1.61 4.02
C PRO A 254 -27.02 -3.11 3.70
N LYS A 255 -26.47 -3.90 4.63
CA LYS A 255 -26.41 -5.37 4.52
C LYS A 255 -27.77 -6.02 4.21
N SER A 256 -28.87 -5.43 4.63
CA SER A 256 -30.22 -5.97 4.42
C SER A 256 -30.73 -5.86 2.97
N GLU A 257 -30.04 -5.13 2.10
CA GLU A 257 -30.52 -4.81 0.75
C GLU A 257 -29.85 -5.62 -0.37
N PHE A 258 -28.76 -6.33 -0.08
CA PHE A 258 -28.06 -7.17 -1.05
C PHE A 258 -27.36 -8.33 -0.33
N GLU A 259 -27.10 -9.41 -1.06
CA GLU A 259 -26.33 -10.55 -0.58
C GLU A 259 -25.03 -10.73 -1.36
N VAL A 260 -24.08 -11.48 -0.78
CA VAL A 260 -22.82 -11.82 -1.47
C VAL A 260 -23.08 -12.51 -2.81
N SER A 261 -24.13 -13.32 -2.89
CA SER A 261 -24.52 -14.02 -4.13
C SER A 261 -24.94 -13.10 -5.27
N ASP A 262 -25.29 -11.85 -4.97
CA ASP A 262 -25.71 -10.86 -5.96
C ASP A 262 -24.50 -10.17 -6.63
N LEU A 263 -23.29 -10.38 -6.09
CA LEU A 263 -22.06 -9.80 -6.60
C LEU A 263 -21.43 -10.70 -7.69
N PRO A 264 -20.57 -10.15 -8.56
CA PRO A 264 -19.80 -10.94 -9.53
C PRO A 264 -18.88 -11.97 -8.85
N LEU A 265 -18.61 -13.09 -9.52
CA LEU A 265 -17.89 -14.25 -8.94
C LEU A 265 -16.57 -13.86 -8.24
N LEU A 266 -15.78 -12.98 -8.84
CA LEU A 266 -14.52 -12.49 -8.27
C LEU A 266 -14.70 -11.88 -6.87
N LEU A 267 -15.79 -11.14 -6.66
CA LEU A 267 -16.12 -10.51 -5.38
C LEU A 267 -16.80 -11.50 -4.41
N GLN A 268 -17.48 -12.52 -4.91
CA GLN A 268 -17.96 -13.64 -4.08
C GLN A 268 -16.79 -14.45 -3.51
N GLU A 269 -15.77 -14.72 -4.33
CA GLU A 269 -14.53 -15.38 -3.90
C GLU A 269 -13.77 -14.52 -2.87
N SER A 270 -13.89 -13.20 -3.00
CA SER A 270 -13.31 -12.20 -2.09
C SER A 270 -14.26 -11.75 -0.97
N ARG A 271 -15.22 -12.58 -0.55
CA ARG A 271 -16.24 -12.24 0.48
C ARG A 271 -15.71 -11.75 1.84
N TRP A 272 -14.46 -12.08 2.20
CA TRP A 272 -13.85 -11.62 3.45
C TRP A 272 -13.36 -10.17 3.39
N THR A 273 -13.21 -9.63 2.18
CA THR A 273 -12.79 -8.25 1.89
C THR A 273 -13.93 -7.43 1.29
N LEU A 274 -15.16 -7.79 1.64
CA LEU A 274 -16.37 -6.99 1.43
C LEU A 274 -16.66 -6.18 2.70
N TYR A 275 -16.72 -4.86 2.56
CA TYR A 275 -16.89 -3.95 3.68
C TYR A 275 -18.04 -2.97 3.47
N LEU A 276 -18.66 -2.59 4.58
CA LEU A 276 -19.76 -1.63 4.66
C LEU A 276 -19.26 -0.34 5.33
N ASP A 277 -19.41 0.77 4.63
CA ASP A 277 -19.08 2.11 5.10
C ASP A 277 -20.26 2.70 5.89
N ASN A 278 -20.48 2.19 7.10
CA ASN A 278 -21.69 2.43 7.89
C ASN A 278 -21.47 2.71 9.39
N VAL A 279 -20.22 2.91 9.82
CA VAL A 279 -19.85 3.15 11.23
C VAL A 279 -18.97 4.41 11.41
N PRO A 280 -19.34 5.57 10.82
CA PRO A 280 -18.54 6.79 10.93
C PRO A 280 -18.34 7.22 12.39
N GLU A 281 -19.28 6.93 13.29
CA GLU A 281 -19.19 7.26 14.71
C GLU A 281 -18.07 6.51 15.46
N GLN A 282 -17.55 5.43 14.88
CA GLN A 282 -16.42 4.68 15.43
C GLN A 282 -15.08 5.12 14.83
N ASP A 283 -15.09 5.93 13.76
CA ASP A 283 -13.89 6.50 13.15
C ASP A 283 -13.30 7.62 14.00
N THR A 284 -11.98 7.80 13.94
CA THR A 284 -11.27 8.83 14.72
C THR A 284 -11.72 10.25 14.39
N HIS A 285 -12.24 10.49 13.18
CA HIS A 285 -12.71 11.79 12.72
C HIS A 285 -14.23 11.87 12.55
N GLY A 286 -14.97 10.82 12.93
CA GLY A 286 -16.41 10.81 12.74
C GLY A 286 -16.85 10.78 11.27
N MET A 287 -15.95 10.42 10.34
CA MET A 287 -16.18 10.47 8.90
C MET A 287 -16.40 9.08 8.31
N CYS A 288 -17.25 9.01 7.29
CA CYS A 288 -17.34 7.81 6.46
C CYS A 288 -16.00 7.58 5.75
N TYR A 289 -15.64 6.30 5.64
CA TYR A 289 -14.41 5.85 5.05
C TYR A 289 -14.20 6.37 3.62
N THR A 290 -15.25 6.31 2.80
CA THR A 290 -15.22 6.75 1.39
C THR A 290 -14.89 8.23 1.31
N GLU A 291 -15.44 9.03 2.23
CA GLU A 291 -15.18 10.46 2.30
C GLU A 291 -13.76 10.77 2.77
N LYS A 292 -13.21 9.97 3.68
CA LYS A 292 -11.83 10.15 4.15
C LYS A 292 -10.80 9.84 3.06
N TRP A 293 -10.98 8.76 2.31
CA TRP A 293 -9.98 8.31 1.33
C TRP A 293 -10.18 8.91 -0.06
N LEU A 294 -11.43 9.12 -0.47
CA LEU A 294 -11.77 9.62 -1.80
C LEU A 294 -12.46 11.00 -1.73
N GLY A 295 -12.78 11.55 -0.57
CA GLY A 295 -13.73 12.67 -0.54
C GLY A 295 -15.10 12.25 -1.06
N ARG A 296 -15.88 13.21 -1.57
CA ARG A 296 -17.21 12.90 -2.09
C ARG A 296 -17.12 12.00 -3.34
N LEU A 297 -17.71 10.80 -3.22
CA LEU A 297 -17.98 9.88 -4.32
C LEU A 297 -19.47 9.93 -4.67
N ALA A 298 -19.80 10.23 -5.93
CA ALA A 298 -21.18 10.22 -6.39
C ALA A 298 -21.73 8.79 -6.48
N VAL A 299 -23.05 8.64 -6.50
CA VAL A 299 -23.70 7.32 -6.59
C VAL A 299 -23.43 6.65 -7.94
N SER A 300 -23.28 7.45 -9.00
CA SER A 300 -22.91 6.99 -10.35
C SER A 300 -21.41 6.84 -10.55
N GLU A 301 -20.58 7.06 -9.52
CA GLU A 301 -19.12 6.93 -9.64
C GLU A 301 -18.65 5.64 -8.97
N ALA A 302 -17.69 4.99 -9.63
CA ALA A 302 -16.87 3.96 -9.03
C ALA A 302 -15.43 4.47 -8.93
N ALA A 303 -14.70 3.98 -7.92
CA ALA A 303 -13.27 4.28 -7.79
C ALA A 303 -12.47 3.03 -7.48
N ILE A 304 -11.20 3.07 -7.86
CA ILE A 304 -10.23 2.01 -7.59
C ILE A 304 -9.02 2.65 -6.95
N ILE A 305 -8.65 2.11 -5.79
CA ILE A 305 -7.37 2.40 -5.14
C ILE A 305 -6.50 1.15 -5.23
N THR A 306 -5.30 1.28 -5.78
CA THR A 306 -4.29 0.22 -5.76
C THR A 306 -3.28 0.50 -4.66
N VAL A 307 -2.96 -0.53 -3.88
CA VAL A 307 -2.06 -0.45 -2.73
C VAL A 307 -1.06 -1.59 -2.78
N ARG A 308 0.20 -1.26 -2.57
CA ARG A 308 1.32 -2.21 -2.57
C ARG A 308 1.26 -3.22 -1.44
N PRO A 309 2.01 -4.32 -1.55
CA PRO A 309 2.24 -5.23 -0.43
C PRO A 309 2.77 -4.54 0.84
N ASP A 310 3.54 -3.47 0.69
CA ASP A 310 4.08 -2.69 1.82
C ASP A 310 3.16 -1.56 2.32
N SER A 311 1.91 -1.49 1.84
CA SER A 311 0.81 -0.62 2.30
C SER A 311 0.82 0.82 1.79
N TYR A 312 1.71 1.13 0.85
CA TYR A 312 1.69 2.43 0.16
C TYR A 312 0.66 2.45 -0.96
N VAL A 313 -0.07 3.56 -1.05
CA VAL A 313 -1.02 3.83 -2.12
C VAL A 313 -0.25 4.14 -3.39
N GLU A 314 -0.60 3.47 -4.47
CA GLU A 314 0.04 3.63 -5.78
C GLU A 314 -0.76 4.54 -6.70
N SER A 315 -2.08 4.38 -6.67
CA SER A 315 -2.97 5.12 -7.54
C SER A 315 -4.37 5.23 -6.95
N ILE A 316 -5.05 6.32 -7.30
CA ILE A 316 -6.45 6.56 -7.00
C ILE A 316 -7.10 7.05 -8.29
N VAL A 317 -8.00 6.25 -8.85
CA VAL A 317 -8.66 6.58 -10.13
C VAL A 317 -10.17 6.44 -9.97
N ARG A 318 -10.92 7.29 -10.67
CA ARG A 318 -12.39 7.32 -10.64
C ARG A 318 -12.94 7.11 -12.04
N TRP A 319 -14.10 6.49 -12.10
CA TRP A 319 -14.84 6.21 -13.32
C TRP A 319 -16.31 6.54 -13.12
N ASP A 320 -16.95 6.97 -14.20
CA ASP A 320 -18.41 7.04 -14.27
C ASP A 320 -18.95 5.63 -14.49
N ALA A 321 -19.56 5.05 -13.46
CA ALA A 321 -20.15 3.72 -13.48
C ALA A 321 -21.44 3.65 -14.32
N GLY A 322 -22.03 4.79 -14.70
CA GLY A 322 -23.18 4.85 -15.59
C GLY A 322 -22.83 4.73 -17.07
N LEU A 323 -21.54 4.78 -17.44
CA LEU A 323 -21.08 4.64 -18.82
C LEU A 323 -20.53 3.23 -19.08
N ASP A 324 -21.11 2.53 -20.05
CA ASP A 324 -20.73 1.15 -20.39
C ASP A 324 -19.24 0.98 -20.74
N GLU A 325 -18.61 1.96 -21.39
CA GLU A 325 -17.19 1.87 -21.77
C GLU A 325 -16.23 2.03 -20.58
N SER A 326 -16.66 2.70 -19.50
CA SER A 326 -15.82 2.96 -18.32
C SER A 326 -15.29 1.69 -17.67
N CYS A 327 -16.09 0.62 -17.64
CA CYS A 327 -15.69 -0.65 -17.02
C CYS A 327 -14.53 -1.33 -17.76
N HIS A 328 -14.58 -1.38 -19.09
CA HIS A 328 -13.52 -1.96 -19.93
C HIS A 328 -12.27 -1.10 -19.88
N GLN A 329 -12.42 0.22 -19.81
CA GLN A 329 -11.31 1.15 -19.61
C GLN A 329 -10.65 0.95 -18.25
N ALA A 330 -11.42 0.76 -17.17
CA ALA A 330 -10.88 0.48 -15.83
C ALA A 330 -10.06 -0.82 -15.80
N ALA A 331 -10.58 -1.91 -16.39
CA ALA A 331 -9.86 -3.18 -16.45
C ALA A 331 -8.57 -3.08 -17.31
N LYS A 332 -8.64 -2.44 -18.48
CA LYS A 332 -7.47 -2.20 -19.34
C LYS A 332 -6.42 -1.31 -18.66
N TRP A 333 -6.86 -0.29 -17.93
CA TRP A 333 -5.98 0.58 -17.16
C TRP A 333 -5.23 -0.24 -16.09
N LEU A 334 -5.93 -1.13 -15.38
CA LEU A 334 -5.33 -1.98 -14.35
C LEU A 334 -4.27 -2.92 -14.95
N ASP A 335 -4.57 -3.54 -16.09
CA ASP A 335 -3.62 -4.37 -16.84
C ASP A 335 -2.38 -3.57 -17.28
N ALA A 336 -2.59 -2.36 -17.82
CA ALA A 336 -1.50 -1.49 -18.24
C ALA A 336 -0.64 -1.01 -17.07
N TYR A 337 -1.27 -0.70 -15.94
CA TYR A 337 -0.61 -0.26 -14.72
C TYR A 337 0.34 -1.34 -14.19
N TYR A 338 -0.17 -2.55 -13.89
CA TYR A 338 0.68 -3.65 -13.43
C TYR A 338 1.65 -4.13 -14.51
N GLY A 339 1.28 -4.02 -15.78
CA GLY A 339 2.16 -4.30 -16.92
C GLY A 339 3.36 -3.35 -17.03
N GLY A 340 3.36 -2.22 -16.32
CA GLY A 340 4.50 -1.31 -16.25
C GLY A 340 5.72 -1.93 -15.56
N PHE A 341 5.51 -2.65 -14.47
CA PHE A 341 6.57 -3.14 -13.58
C PHE A 341 6.52 -4.65 -13.28
N LEU A 342 5.46 -5.34 -13.69
CA LEU A 342 5.34 -6.80 -13.62
C LEU A 342 5.44 -7.44 -15.01
N GLN A 343 5.79 -8.72 -15.01
CA GLN A 343 5.86 -9.57 -16.19
C GLN A 343 5.39 -10.99 -15.85
N LEU A 344 4.98 -11.74 -16.89
CA LEU A 344 4.73 -13.17 -16.73
C LEU A 344 6.08 -13.91 -16.65
N PRO A 345 6.25 -14.83 -15.69
CA PRO A 345 7.44 -15.67 -15.63
C PRO A 345 7.48 -16.53 -16.90
N GLN A 346 8.57 -16.44 -17.66
CA GLN A 346 8.77 -17.31 -18.82
C GLN A 346 8.87 -18.76 -18.32
N ASN A 347 8.08 -19.68 -18.91
CA ASN A 347 8.19 -21.10 -18.62
C ASN A 347 9.64 -21.53 -18.85
N ALA A 348 10.31 -22.01 -17.79
CA ALA A 348 11.59 -22.69 -17.89
C ALA A 348 11.39 -24.06 -18.57
N THR A 349 11.10 -24.02 -19.86
CA THR A 349 11.44 -25.12 -20.76
C THR A 349 12.83 -24.80 -21.27
N THR A 350 13.76 -25.75 -21.10
CA THR A 350 15.19 -25.73 -21.46
C THR A 350 16.12 -24.84 -20.62
N GLN A 351 16.68 -25.43 -19.55
CA GLN A 351 18.13 -25.55 -19.37
C GLN A 351 18.46 -26.95 -18.88
#